data_AF-A0A7Y8ME11-F1
#
_entry.id   AF-A0A7Y8ME11-F1
#
_cell.length_a   1.000
_cell.length_b   1.000
_cell.length_c   1.000
_cell.angle_alpha   90.00
_cell.angle_beta   90.00
_cell.angle_gamma   90.00
#
_symmetry.space_group_name_H-M   'P 1'
#
loop_
_entity.id
_entity.type
_entity.pdbx_description
1 polymer ?
#
loop_
_entity_poly.entity_id
_entity_poly.type
_entity_poly.pdbx_seq_one_letter_code
_entity_poly.pdbx_strand_id
1 'polypeptide(L)'
;SAAPAGAEAAILAWARAQYGEIFEPLNIFYGDFTGDGAPDAFAWVNYPTGGNSAGLDVPLFRNQGGRMVYWRSEQEVFGEQPRNIAFAPGRITLTTSVLRDQDPRCCPTGARNWTINTN
;
A
#
# COMPACT_ATOMS: atom_id res chain seq x y z
N SER A 1 -6.27 -12.14 -5.93
CA SER A 1 -5.79 -12.68 -7.22
C SER A 1 -4.29 -12.95 -7.15
N ALA A 2 -3.73 -13.79 -8.02
CA ALA A 2 -2.29 -14.02 -8.04
C ALA A 2 -1.53 -12.79 -8.61
N ALA A 3 -0.32 -12.54 -8.12
CA ALA A 3 0.54 -11.47 -8.63
C ALA A 3 1.04 -11.79 -10.05
N PRO A 4 1.14 -10.81 -10.96
CA PRO A 4 1.83 -11.00 -12.23
C PRO A 4 3.33 -11.31 -12.04
N ALA A 5 3.93 -12.02 -12.99
CA ALA A 5 5.36 -12.31 -12.96
C ALA A 5 6.18 -11.00 -12.90
N GLY A 6 7.10 -10.91 -11.95
CA GLY A 6 7.96 -9.74 -11.76
C GLY A 6 7.28 -8.51 -11.12
N ALA A 7 6.01 -8.61 -10.70
CA ALA A 7 5.29 -7.50 -10.10
C ALA A 7 5.96 -6.97 -8.83
N GLU A 8 6.38 -7.84 -7.92
CA GLU A 8 7.11 -7.47 -6.70
C GLU A 8 8.41 -6.74 -7.01
N ALA A 9 9.22 -7.26 -7.95
CA ALA A 9 10.46 -6.63 -8.36
C ALA A 9 10.24 -5.24 -8.97
N ALA A 10 9.19 -5.05 -9.78
CA ALA A 10 8.84 -3.76 -10.35
C ALA A 10 8.42 -2.74 -9.27
N ILE A 11 7.63 -3.16 -8.28
CA ILE A 11 7.18 -2.31 -7.18
C ILE A 11 8.36 -1.96 -6.25
N LEU A 12 9.23 -2.91 -5.92
CA LEU A 12 10.46 -2.65 -5.16
C LEU A 12 11.39 -1.69 -5.90
N ALA A 13 11.57 -1.87 -7.21
CA ALA A 13 12.38 -0.97 -8.02
C ALA A 13 11.81 0.45 -8.04
N TRP A 14 10.50 0.60 -8.18
CA TRP A 14 9.83 1.89 -8.07
C TRP A 14 10.04 2.53 -6.69
N ALA A 15 9.87 1.77 -5.60
CA ALA A 15 9.97 2.29 -4.24
C ALA A 15 11.39 2.78 -3.93
N ARG A 16 12.40 2.01 -4.32
CA ARG A 16 13.82 2.41 -4.20
C ARG A 16 14.18 3.59 -5.09
N ALA A 17 13.62 3.68 -6.29
CA ALA A 17 13.83 4.85 -7.16
C ALA A 17 13.23 6.13 -6.58
N GLN A 18 12.10 6.01 -5.87
CA GLN A 18 11.39 7.15 -5.28
C GLN A 18 12.02 7.61 -3.95
N TYR A 19 12.38 6.68 -3.07
CA TYR A 19 12.79 6.98 -1.69
C TYR A 19 14.26 6.67 -1.38
N GLY A 20 14.97 6.01 -2.30
CA GLY A 20 16.31 5.48 -2.06
C GLY A 20 16.23 4.26 -1.14
N GLU A 21 16.35 4.50 0.16
CA GLU A 21 16.20 3.47 1.19
C GLU A 21 14.72 3.26 1.53
N ILE A 22 14.34 2.00 1.78
CA ILE A 22 13.00 1.59 2.20
C ILE A 22 13.13 0.50 3.27
N PHE A 23 12.11 0.37 4.12
CA PHE A 23 12.05 -0.74 5.07
C PHE A 23 11.44 -1.97 4.39
N GLU A 24 12.21 -3.06 4.38
CA GLU A 24 11.81 -4.34 3.79
C GLU A 24 11.47 -5.39 4.86
N PRO A 25 10.57 -6.37 4.55
CA PRO A 25 9.85 -6.53 3.28
C PRO A 25 8.70 -5.53 3.10
N LEU A 26 8.37 -5.21 1.84
CA LEU A 26 7.16 -4.45 1.52
C LEU A 26 5.93 -5.34 1.68
N ASN A 27 4.85 -4.79 2.26
CA ASN A 27 3.55 -5.44 2.15
C ASN A 27 2.92 -5.03 0.81
N ILE A 28 2.74 -5.97 -0.10
CA ILE A 28 2.15 -5.74 -1.41
C ILE A 28 0.87 -6.55 -1.52
N PHE A 29 -0.21 -5.90 -1.96
CA PHE A 29 -1.53 -6.50 -2.10
C PHE A 29 -1.98 -6.45 -3.54
N TYR A 30 -2.53 -7.55 -4.03
CA TYR A 30 -2.94 -7.71 -5.43
C TYR A 30 -4.43 -7.99 -5.57
N GLY A 31 -5.07 -7.28 -6.49
CA GLY A 31 -6.49 -7.44 -6.82
C GLY A 31 -6.89 -6.49 -7.94
N ASP A 32 -8.08 -6.68 -8.50
CA ASP A 32 -8.53 -5.94 -9.68
C ASP A 32 -9.38 -4.74 -9.23
N PHE A 33 -8.78 -3.54 -9.19
CA PHE A 33 -9.51 -2.31 -8.86
C PHE A 33 -9.92 -1.51 -10.10
N THR A 34 -9.36 -1.85 -11.28
CA THR A 34 -9.72 -1.24 -12.56
C THR A 34 -10.91 -1.92 -13.23
N GLY A 35 -11.21 -3.17 -12.86
CA GLY A 35 -12.27 -4.00 -13.43
C GLY A 35 -11.92 -4.59 -14.80
N ASP A 36 -10.65 -4.60 -15.20
CA ASP A 36 -10.20 -5.07 -16.51
C ASP A 36 -9.88 -6.58 -16.54
N GLY A 37 -10.03 -7.26 -15.40
CA GLY A 37 -9.75 -8.68 -15.23
C GLY A 37 -8.27 -9.00 -14.98
N ALA A 38 -7.39 -8.01 -15.00
CA ALA A 38 -5.99 -8.15 -14.64
C ALA A 38 -5.77 -7.70 -13.18
N PRO A 39 -4.93 -8.41 -12.40
CA PRO A 39 -4.66 -8.00 -11.03
C PRO A 39 -3.78 -6.75 -11.02
N ASP A 40 -4.31 -5.66 -10.48
CA ASP A 40 -3.59 -4.46 -10.06
C ASP A 40 -2.91 -4.67 -8.70
N ALA A 41 -2.26 -3.62 -8.18
CA ALA A 41 -1.64 -3.67 -6.86
C ALA A 41 -1.74 -2.36 -6.09
N PHE A 42 -1.63 -2.45 -4.77
CA PHE A 42 -1.08 -1.35 -3.97
C PHE A 42 -0.02 -1.90 -3.02
N ALA A 43 0.92 -1.04 -2.60
CA ALA A 43 1.97 -1.39 -1.65
C ALA A 43 1.91 -0.52 -0.39
N TRP A 44 2.44 -1.03 0.71
CA TRP A 44 2.64 -0.31 1.96
C TRP A 44 4.14 -0.04 2.13
N VAL A 45 4.57 1.16 1.75
CA VAL A 45 6.00 1.51 1.68
C VAL A 45 6.35 2.39 2.87
N ASN A 46 7.02 1.81 3.86
CA ASN A 46 7.66 2.60 4.90
C ASN A 46 9.07 2.96 4.46
N TYR A 47 9.48 4.21 4.66
CA TYR A 47 10.79 4.71 4.27
C TYR A 47 11.36 5.67 5.33
N PRO A 48 12.68 5.76 5.51
CA PRO A 48 13.26 6.67 6.48
C PRO A 48 13.04 8.13 6.05
N THR A 49 12.60 8.97 6.98
CA THR A 49 12.50 10.44 6.79
C THR A 49 13.62 11.20 7.51
N GLY A 50 14.59 10.46 8.07
CA GLY A 50 15.72 10.97 8.85
C GLY A 50 15.61 10.65 10.33
N GLY A 51 16.75 10.42 10.98
CA GLY A 51 16.79 9.98 12.38
C GLY A 51 16.05 8.65 12.58
N ASN A 52 15.23 8.57 13.64
CA ASN A 52 14.43 7.39 13.95
C ASN A 52 12.98 7.49 13.44
N SER A 53 12.72 8.33 12.43
CA SER A 53 11.39 8.57 11.87
C SER A 53 11.19 7.80 10.57
N ALA A 54 9.98 7.29 10.38
CA ALA A 54 9.54 6.66 9.13
C ALA A 54 8.39 7.48 8.52
N GLY A 55 8.43 7.65 7.20
CA GLY A 55 7.30 8.04 6.38
C GLY A 55 6.58 6.81 5.85
N LEU A 56 5.31 7.00 5.46
CA LEU A 56 4.50 5.99 4.79
C LEU A 56 4.07 6.53 3.43
N ASP A 57 4.20 5.70 2.41
CA ASP A 57 3.53 5.88 1.13
C ASP A 57 2.64 4.65 0.82
N VAL A 58 1.49 4.91 0.23
CA VAL A 58 0.52 3.91 -0.22
C VAL A 58 0.33 4.03 -1.74
N PRO A 59 1.33 3.62 -2.55
CA PRO A 59 1.25 3.68 -4.01
C PRO A 59 0.31 2.61 -4.58
N LEU A 60 -0.51 3.01 -5.55
CA LEU A 60 -1.34 2.14 -6.38
C LEU A 60 -0.66 1.96 -7.75
N PHE A 61 -0.71 0.73 -8.26
CA PHE A 61 -0.16 0.32 -9.54
C PHE A 61 -1.25 -0.31 -10.38
N ARG A 62 -1.38 0.12 -11.63
CA ARG A 62 -2.24 -0.54 -12.61
C ARG A 62 -1.48 -1.62 -13.35
N ASN A 63 -2.15 -2.71 -13.65
CA ASN A 63 -1.60 -3.72 -14.53
C ASN A 63 -1.74 -3.29 -15.99
N GLN A 64 -0.62 -3.04 -16.66
CA GLN A 64 -0.61 -2.70 -18.08
C GLN A 64 0.13 -3.80 -18.85
N GLY A 65 -0.63 -4.75 -19.39
CA GLY A 65 -0.07 -5.85 -20.18
C GLY A 65 0.89 -6.75 -19.39
N GLY A 66 0.57 -7.04 -18.12
CA GLY A 66 1.38 -7.87 -17.23
C GLY A 66 2.46 -7.11 -16.44
N ARG A 67 2.54 -5.78 -16.59
CA ARG A 67 3.51 -4.93 -15.88
C ARG A 67 2.81 -4.04 -14.87
N MET A 68 3.37 -3.95 -13.66
CA MET A 68 2.93 -2.97 -12.66
C MET A 68 3.41 -1.58 -13.07
N VAL A 69 2.48 -0.68 -13.35
CA VAL A 69 2.77 0.71 -13.68
C VAL A 69 2.20 1.59 -12.59
N TYR A 70 3.05 2.39 -11.95
CA TYR A 70 2.63 3.34 -10.92
C TYR A 70 1.54 4.25 -11.47
N TRP A 71 0.47 4.43 -10.70
CA TRP A 71 -0.65 5.29 -11.05
C TRP A 71 -0.70 6.53 -10.17
N ARG A 72 -0.85 6.36 -8.86
CA ARG A 72 -0.87 7.44 -7.86
C ARG A 72 -0.61 6.87 -6.47
N SER A 73 -0.20 7.73 -5.55
CA SER A 73 -0.22 7.43 -4.12
C SER A 73 -1.50 7.88 -3.45
N GLU A 74 -2.01 7.07 -2.52
CA GLU A 74 -3.09 7.46 -1.62
C GLU A 74 -2.53 8.24 -0.43
N GLN A 75 -3.10 9.42 -0.17
CA GLN A 75 -2.57 10.38 0.80
C GLN A 75 -3.35 10.37 2.11
N GLU A 76 -4.60 9.89 2.10
CA GLU A 76 -5.45 9.92 3.30
C GLU A 76 -5.24 8.72 4.21
N VAL A 77 -4.74 7.60 3.68
CA VAL A 77 -4.57 6.36 4.42
C VAL A 77 -3.34 6.44 5.33
N PHE A 78 -3.55 6.21 6.63
CA PHE A 78 -2.48 6.17 7.62
C PHE A 78 -2.68 5.06 8.65
N GLY A 79 -1.68 4.88 9.51
CA GLY A 79 -1.65 3.90 10.58
C GLY A 79 -0.57 2.87 10.34
N GLU A 80 -0.76 1.66 10.86
CA GLU A 80 0.17 0.55 10.71
C GLU A 80 -0.60 -0.76 10.49
N GLN A 81 0.10 -1.83 10.13
CA GLN A 81 -0.46 -3.19 10.03
C GLN A 81 -1.74 -3.26 9.15
N PRO A 82 -1.63 -2.93 7.85
CA PRO A 82 -2.76 -3.04 6.92
C PRO A 82 -3.30 -4.48 6.89
N ARG A 83 -4.62 -4.62 7.04
CA ARG A 83 -5.34 -5.92 7.07
C ARG A 83 -6.75 -5.80 6.50
N ASN A 84 -7.43 -6.93 6.33
CA ASN A 84 -8.79 -7.00 5.77
C ASN A 84 -8.92 -6.30 4.40
N ILE A 85 -7.93 -6.49 3.54
CA ILE A 85 -7.86 -5.84 2.24
C ILE A 85 -8.88 -6.49 1.30
N ALA A 86 -9.72 -5.67 0.67
CA ALA A 86 -10.63 -6.11 -0.38
C ALA A 86 -10.55 -5.16 -1.58
N PHE A 87 -10.47 -5.75 -2.77
CA PHE A 87 -10.47 -5.04 -4.05
C PHE A 87 -11.83 -5.22 -4.72
N ALA A 88 -12.32 -4.16 -5.34
CA ALA A 88 -13.45 -4.18 -6.25
C ALA A 88 -13.26 -3.09 -7.32
N PRO A 89 -13.93 -3.18 -8.47
CA PRO A 89 -13.88 -2.12 -9.47
C PRO A 89 -14.21 -0.75 -8.85
N GLY A 90 -13.29 0.20 -9.00
CA GLY A 90 -13.43 1.56 -8.47
C GLY A 90 -13.15 1.73 -6.97
N ARG A 91 -12.75 0.68 -6.23
CA ARG A 91 -12.41 0.83 -4.80
C ARG A 91 -11.45 -0.23 -4.22
N ILE A 92 -10.72 0.18 -3.19
CA ILE A 92 -10.00 -0.72 -2.27
C ILE A 92 -10.46 -0.39 -0.85
N THR A 93 -10.81 -1.40 -0.04
CA THR A 93 -11.04 -1.21 1.39
C THR A 93 -9.99 -1.92 2.21
N LEU A 94 -9.58 -1.32 3.32
CA LEU A 94 -8.62 -1.89 4.25
C LEU A 94 -8.84 -1.38 5.68
N THR A 95 -8.29 -2.11 6.64
CA THR A 95 -8.21 -1.70 8.04
C THR A 95 -6.75 -1.47 8.43
N THR A 96 -6.46 -0.40 9.17
CA THR A 96 -5.15 -0.17 9.81
C THR A 96 -5.29 -0.10 11.32
N SER A 97 -4.20 -0.35 12.03
CA SER A 97 -4.06 -0.05 13.46
C SER A 97 -3.73 1.43 13.63
N VAL A 98 -4.37 2.10 14.58
CA VAL A 98 -4.17 3.53 14.88
C VAL A 98 -4.12 3.76 16.38
N LEU A 99 -3.39 4.79 16.82
CA LEU A 99 -3.35 5.17 18.23
C LEU A 99 -4.70 5.71 18.69
N ARG A 100 -5.11 5.32 19.89
CA ARG A 100 -6.16 5.96 20.68
C ARG A 100 -5.56 6.91 21.71
N ASP A 101 -6.39 7.80 22.23
CA ASP A 101 -6.07 8.56 23.43
C ASP A 101 -5.78 7.56 24.55
N GLN A 102 -4.54 7.55 25.07
CA GLN A 102 -3.95 6.61 26.05
C GLN A 102 -3.13 5.42 25.50
N ASP A 103 -3.09 5.19 24.19
CA ASP A 103 -2.19 4.16 23.66
C ASP A 103 -0.72 4.59 23.81
N PRO A 104 0.17 3.71 24.32
CA PRO A 104 1.60 3.90 24.15
C PRO A 104 1.96 3.95 22.67
N ARG A 105 2.89 4.81 22.26
CA ARG A 105 3.28 4.98 20.84
C ARG A 105 3.75 3.68 20.16
N CYS A 106 4.29 2.72 20.92
CA CYS A 106 4.75 1.43 20.40
C CYS A 106 3.62 0.50 19.98
N CYS A 107 2.41 0.74 20.49
CA CYS A 107 1.45 -0.33 20.74
C CYS A 107 0.01 0.17 20.50
N PRO A 108 -0.34 0.53 19.25
CA PRO A 108 -1.69 1.00 18.91
C PRO A 108 -2.74 -0.10 19.12
N THR A 109 -3.87 0.25 19.74
CA THR A 109 -5.00 -0.65 19.98
C THR A 109 -6.26 -0.27 19.20
N GLY A 110 -6.26 0.93 18.59
CA GLY A 110 -7.32 1.38 17.69
C GLY A 110 -7.30 0.69 16.34
N ALA A 111 -8.45 0.72 15.67
CA ALA A 111 -8.60 0.27 14.30
C ALA A 111 -9.34 1.33 13.49
N ARG A 112 -8.87 1.60 12.27
CA ARG A 112 -9.54 2.50 11.33
C ARG A 112 -9.79 1.78 10.01
N ASN A 113 -11.01 1.89 9.51
CA ASN A 113 -11.39 1.41 8.18
C ASN A 113 -11.21 2.53 7.17
N TRP A 114 -10.74 2.15 5.99
CA TRP A 114 -10.44 3.05 4.88
C TRP A 114 -11.13 2.57 3.62
N THR A 115 -11.50 3.53 2.78
CA THR A 115 -11.93 3.29 1.41
C THR A 115 -11.10 4.18 0.50
N ILE A 116 -10.31 3.56 -0.38
CA ILE A 116 -9.57 4.23 -1.44
C ILE A 116 -10.46 4.22 -2.68
N ASN A 117 -10.81 5.39 -3.21
CA ASN A 117 -11.54 5.49 -4.48
C ASN A 117 -10.57 5.34 -5.65
N THR A 118 -10.86 4.44 -6.59
CA THR A 118 -10.00 4.15 -7.75
C THR A 118 -10.64 4.46 -9.11
N ASN A 119 -11.78 5.17 -9.11
CA ASN A 119 -12.38 5.74 -10.33
C ASN A 119 -11.67 7.01 -10.78
#